data_AF-A0A4Q5QIY7-F1
#
_entry.id   AF-A0A4Q5QIY7-F1
#
_cell.length_a   1.000
_cell.length_b   1.000
_cell.length_c   1.000
_cell.angle_alpha   90.00
_cell.angle_beta   90.00
_cell.angle_gamma   90.00
#
_symmetry.space_group_name_H-M   'P 1'
#
loop_
_entity.id
_entity.type
_entity.pdbx_description
1 polymer ?
#
loop_
_entity_poly.entity_id
_entity_poly.type
_entity_poly.pdbx_seq_one_letter_code
_entity_poly.pdbx_strand_id
1 'polypeptide(L)'
;MKTFLLFIFMLMAAINPKSVQKIKQGICGTILLKQGNQMPGPGRVLSAGQPVARKVLVYQLTNVNQAQSNGTIFTGIKTALVAQTYSNSKGYFELKLPAGKYSVFVLEKEGLYANYFDGKGSINPIEVVKDSINCKDIYLTNKAVF
;
A
#
# COMPACT_ATOMS: atom_id res chain seq x y z
N MET A 1 32.73 -50.31 19.53
CA MET A 1 32.34 -49.03 20.18
C MET A 1 33.00 -47.91 19.38
N LYS A 2 32.29 -47.30 18.43
CA LYS A 2 31.49 -46.08 18.62
C LYS A 2 32.35 -44.90 19.09
N THR A 3 32.76 -44.03 18.15
CA THR A 3 32.31 -42.63 18.15
C THR A 3 32.64 -41.97 16.81
N PHE A 4 31.60 -41.34 16.26
CA PHE A 4 31.45 -40.77 14.94
C PHE A 4 31.82 -39.29 15.03
N LEU A 5 32.84 -38.83 14.32
CA LEU A 5 33.22 -37.41 14.28
C LEU A 5 32.39 -36.72 13.19
N LEU A 6 31.38 -35.98 13.60
CA LEU A 6 30.44 -35.24 12.73
C LEU A 6 31.06 -33.91 12.30
N PHE A 7 31.47 -33.82 11.03
CA PHE A 7 31.81 -32.56 10.37
C PHE A 7 30.53 -31.76 10.09
N ILE A 8 30.30 -30.69 10.85
CA ILE A 8 29.19 -29.76 10.63
C ILE A 8 29.74 -28.61 9.76
N PHE A 9 29.54 -28.73 8.45
CA PHE A 9 29.83 -27.63 7.50
C PHE A 9 28.64 -26.66 7.55
N MET A 10 28.80 -25.58 8.32
CA MET A 10 27.82 -24.50 8.45
C MET A 10 27.78 -23.71 7.14
N LEU A 11 26.80 -23.99 6.28
CA LEU A 11 26.51 -23.21 5.07
C LEU A 11 26.07 -21.79 5.49
N MET A 12 26.99 -20.83 5.48
CA MET A 12 26.64 -19.41 5.45
C MET A 12 26.04 -19.10 4.07
N ALA A 13 24.71 -19.09 3.98
CA ALA A 13 24.02 -18.51 2.83
C ALA A 13 24.29 -17.00 2.81
N ALA A 14 25.15 -16.55 1.89
CA ALA A 14 25.37 -15.13 1.64
C ALA A 14 24.06 -14.51 1.12
N ILE A 15 23.38 -13.75 1.98
CA ILE A 15 22.24 -12.94 1.59
C ILE A 15 22.80 -11.77 0.79
N ASN A 16 22.84 -11.87 -0.54
CA ASN A 16 23.15 -10.72 -1.39
C ASN A 16 22.00 -9.71 -1.25
N PRO A 17 22.21 -8.51 -0.67
CA PRO A 17 21.16 -7.49 -0.67
C PRO A 17 20.89 -7.10 -2.12
N LYS A 18 19.68 -7.37 -2.62
CA LYS A 18 19.23 -6.82 -3.92
C LYS A 18 19.42 -5.31 -3.86
N SER A 19 20.28 -4.78 -4.71
CA SER A 19 20.47 -3.33 -4.85
C SER A 19 19.10 -2.70 -5.09
N VAL A 20 18.68 -1.80 -4.19
CA VAL A 20 17.44 -1.06 -4.35
C VAL A 20 17.66 -0.07 -5.48
N GLN A 21 17.31 -0.48 -6.70
CA GLN A 21 17.37 0.41 -7.85
C GLN A 21 16.37 1.54 -7.61
N LYS A 22 16.87 2.75 -7.35
CA LYS A 22 16.05 3.94 -7.16
C LYS A 22 15.20 4.14 -8.43
N ILE A 23 13.88 4.10 -8.29
CA ILE A 23 13.01 4.32 -9.45
C ILE A 23 13.11 5.79 -9.87
N LYS A 24 12.95 6.06 -11.15
CA LYS A 24 12.92 7.44 -11.69
C LYS A 24 11.51 7.98 -11.86
N GLN A 25 10.52 7.09 -11.86
CA GLN A 25 9.13 7.41 -12.16
C GLN A 25 8.20 6.38 -11.53
N GLY A 26 7.11 6.85 -10.92
CA GLY A 26 6.10 5.98 -10.34
C GLY A 26 5.36 6.62 -9.18
N ILE A 27 5.01 5.81 -8.18
CA ILE A 27 4.33 6.27 -6.97
C ILE A 27 5.05 5.79 -5.71
N CYS A 28 4.87 6.52 -4.62
CA CYS A 28 5.33 6.11 -3.31
C CYS A 28 4.34 6.51 -2.21
N GLY A 29 4.56 6.02 -0.99
CA GLY A 29 3.79 6.46 0.16
C GLY A 29 3.95 5.54 1.36
N THR A 30 3.29 5.91 2.45
CA THR A 30 3.21 5.12 3.68
C THR A 30 1.77 4.70 3.94
N ILE A 31 1.56 3.44 4.30
CA ILE A 31 0.26 2.93 4.74
C ILE A 31 0.19 3.03 6.26
N LEU A 32 -0.77 3.80 6.75
CA LEU A 32 -0.96 4.13 8.15
C LEU A 32 -2.35 3.67 8.59
N LEU A 33 -2.42 2.77 9.57
CA LEU A 33 -3.66 2.33 10.19
C LEU A 33 -4.07 3.29 11.31
N LYS A 34 -5.23 3.92 11.16
CA LYS A 34 -5.91 4.61 12.26
C LYS A 34 -7.01 3.70 12.79
N GLN A 35 -7.08 3.55 14.11
CA GLN A 35 -8.07 2.71 14.77
C GLN A 35 -8.53 3.31 16.09
N GLY A 36 -9.72 2.93 16.54
CA GLY A 36 -10.33 3.44 17.78
C GLY A 36 -10.81 4.90 17.65
N ASN A 37 -10.96 5.57 18.79
CA ASN A 37 -11.42 6.95 18.85
C ASN A 37 -10.34 7.92 18.33
N GLN A 38 -10.68 8.67 17.30
CA GLN A 38 -9.85 9.70 16.64
C GLN A 38 -10.50 11.09 16.70
N MET A 39 -11.57 11.27 17.50
CA MET A 39 -12.22 12.57 17.69
C MET A 39 -11.23 13.58 18.32
N PRO A 40 -11.15 14.82 17.81
CA PRO A 40 -10.39 15.87 18.44
C PRO A 40 -10.99 16.25 19.80
N GLY A 41 -10.16 16.74 20.71
CA GLY A 41 -10.60 17.25 22.01
C GLY A 41 -9.51 18.09 22.68
N PRO A 42 -9.86 18.96 23.64
CA PRO A 42 -8.89 19.80 24.33
C PRO A 42 -7.75 18.97 24.94
N GLY A 43 -6.50 19.33 24.64
CA GLY A 43 -5.30 18.65 25.15
C GLY A 43 -5.03 17.26 24.54
N ARG A 44 -5.84 16.79 23.58
CA ARG A 44 -5.64 15.48 22.95
C ARG A 44 -4.73 15.58 21.74
N VAL A 45 -3.64 14.80 21.73
CA VAL A 45 -2.79 14.60 20.55
C VAL A 45 -3.43 13.55 19.65
N LEU A 46 -3.73 13.92 18.40
CA LEU A 46 -4.24 12.97 17.41
C LEU A 46 -3.11 12.06 16.92
N SER A 47 -3.42 10.77 16.80
CA SER A 47 -2.46 9.80 16.25
C SER A 47 -2.31 9.99 14.74
N ALA A 48 -1.07 10.00 14.26
CA ALA A 48 -0.76 9.95 12.84
C ALA A 48 -1.16 8.59 12.21
N GLY A 49 -1.36 7.55 13.03
CA GLY A 49 -1.62 6.16 12.62
C GLY A 49 -0.40 5.26 12.80
N GLN A 50 -0.62 3.95 12.84
CA GLN A 50 0.42 2.94 12.95
C GLN A 50 0.86 2.48 11.55
N PRO A 51 2.16 2.49 11.21
CA PRO A 51 2.63 1.97 9.93
C PRO A 51 2.33 0.47 9.80
N VAL A 52 1.83 0.04 8.65
CA VAL A 52 1.46 -1.37 8.42
C VAL A 52 1.92 -1.88 7.05
N ALA A 53 2.39 -3.12 7.04
CA ALA A 53 2.66 -3.87 5.81
C ALA A 53 1.34 -4.34 5.18
N ARG A 54 1.07 -3.92 3.94
CA ARG A 54 -0.11 -4.28 3.16
C ARG A 54 0.22 -4.38 1.68
N LYS A 55 -0.58 -5.18 0.98
CA LYS A 55 -0.51 -5.25 -0.48
C LYS A 55 -1.20 -4.03 -1.07
N VAL A 56 -0.49 -3.32 -1.95
CA VAL A 56 -1.00 -2.20 -2.75
C VAL A 56 -1.29 -2.71 -4.15
N LEU A 57 -2.48 -2.41 -4.66
CA LEU A 57 -2.91 -2.76 -6.01
C LEU A 57 -3.20 -1.47 -6.78
N VAL A 58 -2.63 -1.37 -7.97
CA VAL A 58 -2.78 -0.23 -8.86
C VAL A 58 -3.55 -0.68 -10.10
N TYR A 59 -4.72 -0.11 -10.29
CA TYR A 59 -5.57 -0.33 -11.45
C TYR A 59 -5.47 0.85 -12.41
N GLN A 60 -5.84 0.65 -13.67
CA GLN A 60 -6.22 1.79 -14.53
C GLN A 60 -7.27 2.63 -13.80
N LEU A 61 -7.27 3.95 -14.04
CA LEU A 61 -8.18 4.89 -13.37
C LEU A 61 -9.62 4.35 -13.34
N THR A 62 -10.10 4.03 -12.13
CA THR A 62 -11.39 3.39 -11.87
C THR A 62 -12.36 4.45 -11.34
N ASN A 63 -13.52 4.57 -11.98
CA ASN A 63 -14.65 5.34 -11.44
C ASN A 63 -15.54 4.47 -10.54
N VAL A 64 -16.28 5.08 -9.60
CA VAL A 64 -17.24 4.40 -8.72
C VAL A 64 -18.25 3.52 -9.46
N ASN A 65 -18.66 3.88 -10.68
CA ASN A 65 -19.57 3.06 -11.51
C ASN A 65 -18.91 1.81 -12.13
N GLN A 66 -17.58 1.69 -12.03
CA GLN A 66 -16.77 0.57 -12.51
C GLN A 66 -16.34 -0.38 -11.39
N ALA A 67 -16.89 -0.24 -10.18
CA ALA A 67 -16.62 -1.10 -9.04
C ALA A 67 -17.89 -1.38 -8.25
N GLN A 68 -17.91 -2.48 -7.51
CA GLN A 68 -18.88 -2.70 -6.44
C GLN A 68 -18.31 -2.13 -5.15
N SER A 69 -19.15 -1.52 -4.31
CA SER A 69 -18.71 -0.91 -3.05
C SER A 69 -19.60 -1.32 -1.89
N ASN A 70 -18.95 -1.50 -0.74
CA ASN A 70 -19.56 -1.57 0.58
C ASN A 70 -18.78 -0.62 1.50
N GLY A 71 -19.25 0.63 1.59
CA GLY A 71 -18.50 1.70 2.26
C GLY A 71 -17.16 1.98 1.58
N THR A 72 -16.07 1.85 2.31
CA THR A 72 -14.70 2.06 1.81
C THR A 72 -14.06 0.79 1.22
N ILE A 73 -14.79 -0.33 1.18
CA ILE A 73 -14.32 -1.60 0.62
C ILE A 73 -14.92 -1.79 -0.76
N PHE A 74 -14.06 -2.09 -1.72
CA PHE A 74 -14.40 -2.31 -3.11
C PHE A 74 -14.14 -3.76 -3.54
N THR A 75 -15.01 -4.24 -4.42
CA THR A 75 -14.91 -5.53 -5.11
C THR A 75 -15.32 -5.35 -6.57
N GLY A 76 -15.17 -6.39 -7.39
CA GLY A 76 -15.67 -6.38 -8.77
C GLY A 76 -15.12 -5.24 -9.63
N ILE A 77 -13.83 -4.89 -9.45
CA ILE A 77 -13.17 -3.82 -10.21
C ILE A 77 -13.15 -4.21 -11.70
N LYS A 78 -13.78 -3.38 -12.53
CA LYS A 78 -13.92 -3.64 -13.98
C LYS A 78 -12.73 -3.16 -14.82
N THR A 79 -11.88 -2.30 -14.25
CA THR A 79 -10.66 -1.81 -14.92
C THR A 79 -9.51 -2.79 -14.75
N ALA A 80 -8.50 -2.73 -15.63
CA ALA A 80 -7.36 -3.66 -15.57
C ALA A 80 -6.44 -3.39 -14.38
N LEU A 81 -5.95 -4.45 -13.73
CA LEU A 81 -4.84 -4.38 -12.78
C LEU A 81 -3.55 -4.09 -13.55
N VAL A 82 -2.87 -3.00 -13.20
CA VAL A 82 -1.64 -2.54 -13.87
C VAL A 82 -0.41 -3.05 -13.15
N ALA A 83 -0.40 -2.96 -11.81
CA ALA A 83 0.73 -3.34 -10.99
C ALA A 83 0.33 -3.58 -9.54
N GLN A 84 1.22 -4.20 -8.78
CA GLN A 84 1.06 -4.44 -7.36
C GLN A 84 2.41 -4.39 -6.64
N THR A 85 2.39 -4.00 -5.37
CA THR A 85 3.55 -4.05 -4.48
C THR A 85 3.12 -4.37 -3.06
N TYR A 86 4.06 -4.51 -2.14
CA TYR A 86 3.80 -4.57 -0.71
C TYR A 86 4.50 -3.39 -0.04
N SER A 87 3.83 -2.74 0.90
CA SER A 87 4.52 -1.88 1.85
C SER A 87 5.36 -2.72 2.81
N ASN A 88 6.48 -2.16 3.25
CA ASN A 88 7.39 -2.79 4.20
C ASN A 88 6.86 -2.68 5.65
N SER A 89 7.65 -3.14 6.62
CA SER A 89 7.32 -3.08 8.05
C SER A 89 7.17 -1.67 8.61
N LYS A 90 7.72 -0.66 7.92
CA LYS A 90 7.53 0.76 8.23
C LYS A 90 6.37 1.39 7.46
N GLY A 91 5.55 0.57 6.79
CA GLY A 91 4.41 1.01 5.99
C GLY A 91 4.78 1.63 4.65
N TYR A 92 6.07 1.80 4.34
CA TYR A 92 6.51 2.45 3.11
C TYR A 92 6.41 1.52 1.91
N PHE A 93 5.87 2.02 0.81
CA PHE A 93 5.90 1.39 -0.50
C PHE A 93 6.44 2.35 -1.56
N GLU A 94 7.04 1.76 -2.59
CA GLU A 94 7.46 2.45 -3.80
C GLU A 94 7.18 1.50 -4.98
N LEU A 95 6.67 2.05 -6.09
CA LEU A 95 6.27 1.26 -7.25
C LEU A 95 6.53 2.03 -8.54
N LYS A 96 7.39 1.46 -9.40
CA LYS A 96 7.62 1.98 -10.75
C LYS A 96 6.34 1.85 -11.57
N LEU A 97 5.92 2.96 -12.18
CA LEU A 97 4.76 3.00 -13.07
C LEU A 97 5.05 3.88 -14.29
N PRO A 98 4.49 3.57 -15.47
CA PRO A 98 4.49 4.49 -16.61
C PRO A 98 3.71 5.78 -16.28
N ALA A 99 3.91 6.82 -17.09
CA ALA A 99 3.15 8.05 -16.94
C ALA A 99 1.68 7.78 -17.27
N GLY A 100 0.77 8.32 -16.46
CA GLY A 100 -0.66 8.01 -16.57
C GLY A 100 -1.42 8.26 -15.28
N LYS A 101 -2.73 8.01 -15.34
CA LYS A 101 -3.65 8.13 -14.20
C LYS A 101 -4.13 6.75 -13.77
N TYR A 102 -4.13 6.52 -12.47
CA TYR A 102 -4.40 5.23 -11.87
C TYR A 102 -5.30 5.36 -10.65
N SER A 103 -5.93 4.26 -10.27
CA SER A 103 -6.60 4.11 -8.98
C SER A 103 -5.79 3.18 -8.08
N VAL A 104 -5.55 3.62 -6.84
CA VAL A 104 -4.74 2.87 -5.87
C VAL A 104 -5.62 2.29 -4.78
N PHE A 105 -5.49 1.00 -4.54
CA PHE A 105 -6.22 0.27 -3.51
C PHE A 105 -5.25 -0.44 -2.56
N VAL A 106 -5.69 -0.66 -1.32
CA VAL A 106 -4.97 -1.48 -0.35
C VAL A 106 -5.78 -2.74 -0.08
N LEU A 107 -5.17 -3.92 -0.17
CA LEU A 107 -5.85 -5.17 0.15
C LEU A 107 -6.06 -5.30 1.66
N GLU A 108 -7.32 -5.38 2.07
CA GLU A 108 -7.78 -5.77 3.40
C GLU A 108 -8.48 -7.14 3.32
N LYS A 109 -8.85 -7.71 4.47
CA LYS A 109 -9.48 -9.05 4.53
C LYS A 109 -10.82 -9.07 3.79
N GLU A 110 -11.53 -7.96 3.83
CA GLU A 110 -12.89 -7.80 3.29
C GLU A 110 -12.90 -7.41 1.80
N GLY A 111 -11.76 -7.00 1.24
CA GLY A 111 -11.66 -6.56 -0.15
C GLY A 111 -10.62 -5.45 -0.36
N LEU A 112 -10.84 -4.60 -1.36
CA LEU A 112 -9.93 -3.52 -1.73
C LEU A 112 -10.34 -2.22 -1.05
N TYR A 113 -9.53 -1.76 -0.10
CA TYR A 113 -9.77 -0.51 0.62
C TYR A 113 -9.37 0.73 -0.22
N ALA A 114 -10.27 1.71 -0.26
CA ALA A 114 -10.01 3.08 -0.68
C ALA A 114 -11.03 4.03 -0.03
N ASN A 115 -10.60 5.21 0.40
CA ASN A 115 -11.46 6.20 1.08
C ASN A 115 -11.32 7.63 0.55
N TYR A 116 -10.61 7.82 -0.56
CA TYR A 116 -10.42 9.12 -1.20
C TYR A 116 -11.02 9.13 -2.60
N PHE A 117 -11.58 10.25 -3.02
CA PHE A 117 -12.15 10.47 -4.35
C PHE A 117 -11.79 11.88 -4.84
N ASP A 118 -11.75 12.09 -6.15
CA ASP A 118 -11.41 13.39 -6.77
C ASP A 118 -12.61 14.33 -7.00
N GLY A 119 -13.78 14.02 -6.44
CA GLY A 119 -15.02 14.76 -6.68
C GLY A 119 -15.68 14.49 -8.05
N LYS A 120 -15.01 13.76 -8.96
CA LYS A 120 -15.57 13.29 -10.24
C LYS A 120 -15.91 11.79 -10.22
N GLY A 121 -15.76 11.18 -9.05
CA GLY A 121 -16.05 9.77 -8.82
C GLY A 121 -14.89 8.83 -9.15
N SER A 122 -13.68 9.34 -9.46
CA SER A 122 -12.52 8.45 -9.55
C SER A 122 -12.09 8.02 -8.15
N ILE A 123 -11.88 6.71 -7.99
CA ILE A 123 -11.54 6.08 -6.71
C ILE A 123 -10.04 6.23 -6.49
N ASN A 124 -9.67 6.82 -5.36
CA ASN A 124 -8.31 7.09 -4.90
C ASN A 124 -7.29 7.34 -6.03
N PRO A 125 -7.51 8.39 -6.85
CA PRO A 125 -6.70 8.59 -8.02
C PRO A 125 -5.31 9.09 -7.67
N ILE A 126 -4.35 8.71 -8.51
CA ILE A 126 -2.98 9.23 -8.52
C ILE A 126 -2.52 9.42 -9.95
N GLU A 127 -1.76 10.49 -10.19
CA GLU A 127 -1.17 10.81 -11.49
C GLU A 127 0.34 10.64 -11.43
N VAL A 128 0.88 9.89 -12.37
CA VAL A 128 2.31 9.73 -12.60
C VAL A 128 2.68 10.58 -13.80
N VAL A 129 3.50 11.59 -13.56
CA VAL A 129 4.08 12.44 -14.62
C VAL A 129 5.42 11.85 -15.02
N LYS A 130 5.83 12.10 -16.28
CA LYS A 130 7.11 11.64 -16.80
C LYS A 130 8.28 12.04 -15.87
N ASP A 131 9.17 11.10 -15.62
CA ASP A 131 10.39 11.27 -14.82
C ASP A 131 10.15 11.80 -13.39
N SER A 132 8.99 11.49 -12.81
CA SER A 132 8.59 11.91 -11.47
C SER A 132 7.99 10.78 -10.63
N ILE A 133 8.22 10.84 -9.32
CA ILE A 133 7.59 9.97 -8.32
C ILE A 133 6.55 10.79 -7.57
N ASN A 134 5.30 10.38 -7.66
CA ASN A 134 4.22 11.01 -6.90
C ASN A 134 3.98 10.26 -5.59
N CYS A 135 4.18 10.93 -4.45
CA CYS A 135 4.07 10.31 -3.14
C CYS A 135 2.78 10.71 -2.43
N LYS A 136 2.00 9.70 -2.03
CA LYS A 136 0.72 9.87 -1.33
C LYS A 136 0.57 8.79 -0.27
N ASP A 137 0.48 9.21 0.99
CA ASP A 137 0.17 8.30 2.10
C ASP A 137 -1.27 7.81 2.04
N ILE A 138 -1.49 6.59 2.51
CA ILE A 138 -2.81 5.96 2.56
C ILE A 138 -3.16 5.68 4.01
N TYR A 139 -4.20 6.34 4.50
CA TYR A 139 -4.72 6.14 5.85
C TYR A 139 -5.84 5.12 5.82
N LEU A 140 -5.60 3.94 6.39
CA LEU A 140 -6.64 2.94 6.62
C LEU A 140 -7.46 3.38 7.83
N THR A 141 -8.71 3.74 7.59
CA THR A 141 -9.63 4.27 8.61
C THR A 141 -10.89 3.43 8.80
N ASN A 142 -10.98 2.25 8.17
CA ASN A 142 -12.08 1.30 8.33
C ASN A 142 -12.28 0.79 9.77
N LYS A 143 -11.34 1.09 10.68
CA LYS A 143 -11.39 0.73 12.11
C LYS A 143 -11.37 1.96 13.04
N ALA A 144 -11.48 3.17 12.49
CA ALA A 144 -11.46 4.42 13.23
C ALA A 144 -12.86 5.03 13.35
N VAL A 145 -13.07 5.73 14.46
CA VAL A 145 -14.24 6.58 14.69
C VAL A 145 -13.72 8.01 14.87
N PHE A 146 -14.24 8.96 14.09
CA PHE A 146 -13.80 10.36 14.08
C PHE A 146 -14.88 11.31 14.58
#